data_AF-A0A6P7HFF3-F1
#
_entry.id   AF-A0A6P7HFF3-F1
#
_cell.length_a   1.000
_cell.length_b   1.000
_cell.length_c   1.000
_cell.angle_alpha   90.00
_cell.angle_beta   90.00
_cell.angle_gamma   90.00
#
_symmetry.space_group_name_H-M   'P 1'
#
loop_
_entity.id
_entity.type
_entity.pdbx_description
1 polymer ?
#
loop_
_entity_poly.entity_id
_entity_poly.type
_entity_poly.pdbx_seq_one_letter_code
_entity_poly.pdbx_strand_id
1 'polypeptide(L)'
;MLTRLRHEFDTRFSDFNKIEATAQFVSYPYMPLDAESLSQTIEQPFSESRPETELEIVTLQNDLCLKSVAGKENFWCLVSKQKYPILVNVASKISALLGSTYLCESTFSNMKFIKNKSEAD
;
A
#
# COMPACT_ATOMS: atom_id res chain seq x y z
N MET A 1 -6.64 29.20 -15.44
CA MET A 1 -7.54 28.34 -14.64
C MET A 1 -7.23 26.85 -14.84
N LEU A 2 -7.24 26.36 -16.09
CA LEU A 2 -6.90 24.95 -16.39
C LEU A 2 -5.47 24.55 -16.04
N THR A 3 -4.48 25.44 -16.21
CA THR A 3 -3.08 25.20 -15.82
C THR A 3 -2.90 25.02 -14.32
N ARG A 4 -3.63 25.80 -13.50
CA ARG A 4 -3.63 25.62 -12.04
C ARG A 4 -4.26 24.29 -11.65
N LEU A 5 -5.41 23.95 -12.24
CA LEU A 5 -6.08 22.68 -11.97
C LEU A 5 -5.20 21.48 -12.35
N ARG A 6 -4.54 21.53 -13.51
CA ARG A 6 -3.58 20.50 -13.93
C ARG A 6 -2.42 20.37 -12.94
N HIS A 7 -1.81 21.48 -12.54
CA HIS A 7 -0.73 21.46 -11.55
C HIS A 7 -1.18 20.86 -10.20
N GLU A 8 -2.39 21.17 -9.75
CA GLU A 8 -2.98 20.58 -8.55
C GLU A 8 -3.16 19.05 -8.71
N PHE A 9 -3.65 18.57 -9.86
CA PHE A 9 -3.75 17.12 -10.11
C PHE A 9 -2.38 16.44 -10.17
N ASP A 10 -1.39 17.08 -10.80
CA ASP A 10 -0.04 16.55 -10.93
C ASP A 10 0.69 16.48 -9.57
N THR A 11 0.40 17.41 -8.65
CA THR A 11 1.11 17.51 -7.36
C THR A 11 0.37 16.83 -6.20
N ARG A 12 -0.96 16.87 -6.18
CA ARG A 12 -1.79 16.36 -5.07
C ARG A 12 -1.60 14.87 -4.79
N PHE A 13 -1.20 14.11 -5.81
CA PHE A 13 -1.01 12.66 -5.71
C PHE A 13 0.46 12.25 -5.74
N SER A 14 1.38 13.22 -5.71
CA SER A 14 2.82 12.95 -5.73
C SER A 14 3.30 12.14 -4.52
N ASP A 15 2.55 12.16 -3.41
CA ASP A 15 2.82 11.34 -2.23
C ASP A 15 2.64 9.83 -2.49
N PHE A 16 1.83 9.43 -3.48
CA PHE A 16 1.71 8.01 -3.85
C PHE A 16 3.02 7.45 -4.39
N ASN A 17 3.83 8.27 -5.06
CA ASN A 17 5.15 7.87 -5.54
C ASN A 17 6.08 7.48 -4.37
N LYS A 18 5.86 8.05 -3.17
CA LYS A 18 6.68 7.75 -1.98
C LYS A 18 6.34 6.40 -1.36
N ILE A 19 5.14 5.88 -1.60
CA ILE A 19 4.67 4.61 -1.01
C ILE A 19 4.57 3.48 -2.04
N GLU A 20 4.86 3.74 -3.31
CA GLU A 20 4.74 2.76 -4.40
C GLU A 20 5.57 1.50 -4.13
N ALA A 21 6.85 1.65 -3.77
CA ALA A 21 7.71 0.52 -3.45
C ALA A 21 7.16 -0.31 -2.27
N THR A 22 6.67 0.37 -1.23
CA THR A 22 6.02 -0.27 -0.08
C THR A 22 4.75 -1.00 -0.48
N ALA A 23 3.92 -0.42 -1.35
CA ALA A 23 2.70 -1.06 -1.85
C ALA A 23 2.99 -2.27 -2.72
N GLN A 24 4.02 -2.21 -3.57
CA GLN A 24 4.50 -3.35 -4.35
C GLN A 24 4.98 -4.48 -3.44
N PHE A 25 5.76 -4.15 -2.40
CA PHE A 25 6.17 -5.14 -1.40
C PHE A 25 4.98 -5.75 -0.65
N VAL A 26 4.00 -4.95 -0.23
CA VAL A 26 2.79 -5.47 0.44
C VAL A 26 1.98 -6.39 -0.48
N SER A 27 1.95 -6.10 -1.78
CA SER A 27 1.26 -6.92 -2.78
C SER A 27 2.05 -8.18 -3.15
N TYR A 28 3.38 -8.11 -3.14
CA TYR A 28 4.30 -9.18 -3.53
C TYR A 28 5.44 -9.33 -2.51
N PRO A 29 5.16 -9.90 -1.31
CA PRO A 29 6.09 -9.88 -0.16
C PRO A 29 7.43 -10.58 -0.38
N TYR A 30 7.54 -11.40 -1.42
CA TYR A 30 8.74 -12.18 -1.80
C TYR A 30 9.31 -11.78 -3.17
N MET A 31 8.95 -10.60 -3.70
CA MET A 31 9.62 -10.06 -4.88
C MET A 31 11.11 -9.80 -4.60
N PRO A 32 12.01 -9.95 -5.58
CA PRO A 32 13.39 -9.51 -5.44
C PRO A 32 13.44 -8.02 -5.07
N LEU A 33 14.14 -7.70 -4.00
CA LEU A 33 14.25 -6.33 -3.47
C LEU A 33 15.56 -6.14 -2.71
N ASP A 34 15.91 -4.88 -2.51
CA ASP A 34 16.96 -4.45 -1.59
C ASP A 34 16.33 -4.00 -0.27
N ALA A 35 16.68 -4.68 0.83
CA ALA A 35 16.05 -4.47 2.12
C ALA A 35 16.38 -3.08 2.69
N GLU A 36 17.61 -2.61 2.48
CA GLU A 36 18.02 -1.26 2.88
C GLU A 36 17.15 -0.23 2.16
N SER A 37 17.10 -0.25 0.83
CA SER A 37 16.30 0.67 0.00
C SER A 37 14.83 0.66 0.40
N LEU A 38 14.22 -0.52 0.57
CA LEU A 38 12.82 -0.63 0.96
C LEU A 38 12.58 -0.04 2.37
N SER A 39 13.46 -0.30 3.33
CA SER A 39 13.35 0.27 4.68
C SER A 39 13.37 1.80 4.67
N GLN A 40 14.12 2.43 3.74
CA GLN A 40 14.13 3.89 3.55
C GLN A 40 12.76 4.42 3.10
N THR A 41 12.09 3.69 2.20
CA THR A 41 10.75 4.07 1.71
C THR A 41 9.66 3.88 2.74
N ILE A 42 9.88 3.04 3.76
CA ILE A 42 8.93 2.80 4.86
C ILE A 42 9.10 3.82 5.99
N GLU A 43 10.33 4.21 6.31
CA GLU A 43 10.68 5.04 7.47
C GLU A 43 9.80 6.28 7.63
N GLN A 44 9.85 7.21 6.66
CA GLN A 44 9.14 8.49 6.78
C GLN A 44 7.61 8.36 6.64
N PRO A 45 7.06 7.68 5.62
CA PRO A 45 5.59 7.64 5.44
C PRO A 45 4.86 6.87 6.53
N PHE A 46 5.54 5.93 7.20
CA PHE A 46 4.93 5.07 8.21
C PHE A 46 5.41 5.35 9.64
N SER A 47 6.42 6.20 9.82
CA SER A 47 7.05 6.53 11.11
C SER A 47 7.62 5.29 11.83
N GLU A 48 8.30 4.43 11.07
CA GLU A 48 8.87 3.17 11.55
C GLU A 48 10.40 3.25 11.61
N SER A 49 11.03 2.49 12.50
CA SER A 49 12.48 2.44 12.67
C SER A 49 13.14 1.75 11.46
N ARG A 50 14.04 2.44 10.76
CA ARG A 50 14.72 1.89 9.57
C ARG A 50 15.48 0.58 9.88
N PRO A 51 16.37 0.50 10.89
CA PRO A 51 17.13 -0.72 11.15
C PRO A 51 16.25 -1.91 11.55
N GLU A 52 15.18 -1.67 12.32
CA GLU A 52 14.23 -2.72 12.72
C GLU A 52 13.40 -3.19 11.52
N THR A 53 12.99 -2.26 10.66
CA THR A 53 12.27 -2.56 9.42
C THR A 53 13.12 -3.44 8.50
N GLU A 54 14.40 -3.07 8.28
CA GLU A 54 15.33 -3.85 7.45
C GLU A 54 15.50 -5.27 8.01
N LEU A 55 15.66 -5.40 9.33
CA LEU A 55 15.77 -6.69 9.99
C LEU A 55 14.50 -7.54 9.80
N GLU A 56 13.30 -6.96 9.93
CA GLU A 56 12.05 -7.67 9.65
C GLU A 56 11.94 -8.09 8.19
N ILE A 57 12.32 -7.24 7.23
CA ILE A 57 12.30 -7.54 5.79
C ILE A 57 13.20 -8.75 5.50
N VAL A 58 14.45 -8.72 5.97
CA VAL A 58 15.40 -9.82 5.77
C VAL A 58 14.90 -11.10 6.44
N THR A 59 14.33 -10.99 7.63
CA THR A 59 13.78 -12.14 8.36
C THR A 59 12.57 -12.74 7.63
N LEU A 60 11.69 -11.92 7.05
CA LEU A 60 10.53 -12.37 6.28
C LEU A 60 10.96 -13.06 4.97
N GLN A 61 11.90 -12.45 4.23
CA GLN A 61 12.42 -12.97 2.96
C GLN A 61 13.04 -14.37 3.11
N ASN A 62 13.62 -14.67 4.27
CA ASN A 62 14.20 -15.98 4.60
C ASN A 62 13.21 -16.95 5.26
N ASP A 63 11.97 -16.55 5.55
CA ASP A 63 10.95 -17.42 6.14
C ASP A 63 10.28 -18.29 5.07
N LEU A 64 10.76 -19.53 4.92
CA LEU A 64 10.25 -20.48 3.93
C LEU A 64 8.79 -20.90 4.18
N CYS A 65 8.35 -20.91 5.44
CA CYS A 65 6.98 -21.27 5.78
C CYS A 65 6.01 -20.20 5.28
N LEU A 66 6.32 -18.93 5.55
CA LEU A 66 5.54 -17.81 5.03
C LEU A 66 5.65 -17.71 3.50
N LYS A 67 6.81 -18.01 2.91
CA LYS A 67 6.98 -18.03 1.45
C LYS A 67 6.04 -19.02 0.77
N SER A 68 5.80 -20.19 1.37
CA SER A 68 4.89 -21.20 0.82
C SER A 68 3.44 -20.72 0.72
N VAL A 69 3.06 -19.69 1.48
CA VAL A 69 1.69 -19.12 1.50
C VAL A 69 1.63 -17.70 0.95
N ALA A 70 2.71 -17.20 0.33
CA ALA A 70 2.81 -15.83 -0.20
C ALA A 70 1.73 -15.47 -1.23
N GLY A 71 1.21 -16.46 -1.96
CA GLY A 71 0.16 -16.25 -2.97
C GLY A 71 -1.26 -16.18 -2.41
N LYS A 72 -1.45 -16.29 -1.08
CA LYS A 72 -2.78 -16.17 -0.48
C LYS A 72 -3.18 -14.71 -0.34
N GLU A 73 -4.41 -14.38 -0.73
CA GLU A 73 -4.96 -13.02 -0.61
C GLU A 73 -4.91 -12.47 0.82
N ASN A 74 -5.04 -13.35 1.82
CA ASN A 74 -4.97 -13.00 3.24
C ASN A 74 -3.58 -13.21 3.86
N PHE A 75 -2.50 -13.18 3.06
CA PHE A 75 -1.12 -13.40 3.51
C PHE A 75 -0.79 -12.66 4.82
N TRP A 76 -1.06 -11.35 4.86
CA TRP A 76 -0.76 -10.52 6.03
C TRP A 76 -1.56 -10.87 7.29
N CYS A 77 -2.66 -11.60 7.18
CA CYS A 77 -3.38 -12.17 8.33
C CYS A 77 -2.70 -13.42 8.91
N LEU A 78 -1.83 -14.07 8.13
CA LEU A 78 -1.07 -15.26 8.53
C LEU A 78 0.30 -14.90 9.12
N VAL A 79 0.80 -13.69 8.83
CA VAL A 79 2.06 -13.18 9.37
C VAL A 79 1.88 -12.83 10.85
N SER A 80 2.73 -13.38 11.72
CA SER A 80 2.66 -13.10 13.16
C SER A 80 3.01 -11.65 13.46
N LYS A 81 2.04 -10.88 13.96
CA LYS A 81 2.26 -9.50 14.44
C LYS A 81 3.25 -9.41 15.60
N GLN A 82 3.45 -10.50 16.36
CA GLN A 82 4.45 -10.53 17.41
C GLN A 82 5.87 -10.63 16.84
N LYS A 83 6.04 -11.36 15.73
CA LYS A 83 7.35 -11.57 15.08
C LYS A 83 7.69 -10.47 14.07
N TYR A 84 6.67 -9.91 13.42
CA TYR A 84 6.79 -8.88 12.39
C TYR A 84 5.87 -7.67 12.66
N PRO A 85 5.99 -7.02 13.84
CA PRO A 85 5.10 -5.92 14.21
C PRO A 85 5.12 -4.77 13.21
N ILE A 86 6.27 -4.42 12.64
CA ILE A 86 6.40 -3.31 11.70
C ILE A 86 5.75 -3.67 10.37
N LEU A 87 6.12 -4.79 9.77
CA LEU A 87 5.63 -5.15 8.43
C LEU A 87 4.12 -5.41 8.42
N VAL A 88 3.56 -6.01 9.47
CA VAL A 88 2.11 -6.17 9.61
C VAL A 88 1.40 -4.81 9.75
N ASN A 89 1.99 -3.86 10.49
CA ASN A 89 1.45 -2.51 10.63
C ASN A 89 1.47 -1.76 9.29
N VAL A 90 2.59 -1.81 8.57
CA VAL A 90 2.76 -1.21 7.24
C VAL A 90 1.77 -1.78 6.24
N ALA A 91 1.64 -3.12 6.18
CA ALA A 91 0.67 -3.79 5.31
C ALA A 91 -0.76 -3.38 5.61
N SER A 92 -1.11 -3.23 6.90
CA SER A 92 -2.43 -2.75 7.33
C SER A 92 -2.69 -1.32 6.89
N LYS A 93 -1.71 -0.41 7.05
CA LYS A 93 -1.80 1.00 6.62
C LYS A 93 -1.94 1.11 5.09
N ILE A 94 -1.15 0.35 4.32
CA ILE A 94 -1.29 0.27 2.85
C ILE A 94 -2.66 -0.25 2.44
N SER A 95 -3.14 -1.33 3.07
CA SER A 95 -4.44 -1.91 2.75
C SER A 95 -5.59 -0.93 3.03
N ALA A 96 -5.50 -0.16 4.11
CA ALA A 96 -6.48 0.88 4.43
C ALA A 96 -6.46 2.04 3.41
N LEU A 97 -5.28 2.46 2.95
CA LEU A 97 -5.14 3.46 1.88
C LEU A 97 -5.83 3.01 0.59
N LEU A 98 -5.53 1.79 0.12
CA LEU A 98 -6.12 1.22 -1.10
C LEU A 98 -7.63 0.96 -0.97
N GLY A 99 -8.10 0.56 0.21
CA GLY A 99 -9.53 0.41 0.49
C GLY A 99 -10.27 1.74 0.42
N SER A 100 -9.68 2.81 0.94
CA SER A 100 -10.30 4.14 0.93
C SER A 100 -10.43 4.71 -0.49
N THR A 101 -9.43 4.50 -1.36
CA THR A 101 -9.50 4.91 -2.76
C THR A 101 -10.55 4.12 -3.51
N TYR A 102 -10.61 2.79 -3.33
CA TYR A 102 -11.65 1.96 -3.94
C TYR A 102 -13.08 2.39 -3.53
N LEU A 103 -13.30 2.69 -2.25
CA LEU A 103 -14.59 3.18 -1.77
C LEU A 103 -14.95 4.54 -2.37
N CYS A 104 -13.97 5.46 -2.49
CA CYS A 104 -14.18 6.74 -3.16
C CYS A 104 -14.56 6.54 -4.64
N GLU A 105 -13.81 5.71 -5.38
CA GLU A 105 -14.09 5.43 -6.80
C GLU A 105 -15.47 4.78 -7.00
N SER A 106 -15.83 3.83 -6.13
CA SER A 106 -17.14 3.17 -6.15
C SER A 106 -18.28 4.14 -5.90
N THR A 107 -18.14 5.04 -4.92
CA THR A 107 -19.17 6.04 -4.61
C THR A 107 -19.31 7.09 -5.72
N PHE A 108 -18.20 7.56 -6.31
CA PHE A 108 -18.24 8.45 -7.48
C PHE A 108 -18.89 7.78 -8.70
N SER A 109 -18.59 6.50 -8.93
CA SER A 109 -19.20 5.72 -10.01
C SER A 109 -20.72 5.58 -9.81
N ASN A 110 -21.16 5.30 -8.58
CA ASN A 110 -22.58 5.24 -8.23
C ASN A 110 -23.29 6.58 -8.41
N MET A 111 -22.68 7.69 -7.99
CA MET A 111 -23.23 9.04 -8.22
C MET A 111 -23.40 9.34 -9.72
N LYS A 112 -22.41 8.98 -10.53
CA LYS A 112 -22.46 9.15 -12.00
C LYS A 112 -23.60 8.31 -12.61
N PHE A 113 -23.80 7.09 -12.14
CA PHE A 113 -24.91 6.22 -12.57
C PHE A 113 -26.26 6.86 -12.24
N ILE A 114 -26.47 7.33 -11.01
CA ILE A 114 -27.72 7.99 -10.58
C ILE A 114 -27.99 9.22 -11.44
N LYS A 115 -26.99 10.10 -11.62
CA LYS A 115 -27.12 11.34 -12.41
C LYS A 115 -27.54 11.06 -13.86
N ASN A 116 -26.88 10.10 -14.51
CA ASN A 116 -27.20 9.73 -15.90
C ASN A 116 -28.59 9.09 -16.03
N LYS A 117 -29.07 8.40 -15.00
CA LYS A 117 -30.42 7.82 -14.98
C LYS A 117 -31.48 8.91 -14.87
N SER A 118 -31.28 9.92 -14.03
CA SER A 118 -32.20 11.05 -13.88
C SER A 118 -32.23 12.04 -15.04
N GLU A 119 -31.19 12.09 -15.88
CA GLU A 119 -31.13 12.95 -17.09
C GLU A 119 -31.74 12.27 -18.33
N ALA A 120 -32.09 10.98 -18.24
CA ALA A 120 -32.66 10.18 -19.33
C ALA A 120 -34.20 10.03 -19.25
N ASP A 121 -34.81 10.51 -18.17
CA ASP A 121 -36.27 10.63 -17.95
C ASP A 121 -36.71 12.09 -18.15
#